data_AF-A0A847NIU0-F1
#
_entry.id   AF-A0A847NIU0-F1
#
_cell.length_a   1.000
_cell.length_b   1.000
_cell.length_c   1.000
_cell.angle_alpha   90.00
_cell.angle_beta   90.00
_cell.angle_gamma   90.00
#
_symmetry.space_group_name_H-M   'P 1'
#
loop_
_entity.id
_entity.type
_entity.pdbx_description
1 polymer ?
#
loop_
_entity_poly.entity_id
_entity_poly.type
_entity_poly.pdbx_seq_one_letter_code
_entity_poly.pdbx_strand_id
1 'polypeptide(L)'
;METRLERNLRIRKEKRIKRAKRFCIFLLLIFLYFGLETVNQNIVELDCLDNPNIFRFDLKTRQVDIFGNSYIIDLDIIKKILKTSFSGLLVLHC
;
A
#
# COMPACT_ATOMS: atom_id res chain seq x y z
N MET A 1 28.22 -23.67 22.03
CA MET A 1 28.69 -23.13 20.73
C MET A 1 27.63 -23.54 19.71
N GLU A 2 26.73 -22.66 19.28
CA GLU A 2 25.76 -23.04 18.23
C GLU A 2 26.53 -23.40 16.97
N THR A 3 26.18 -24.53 16.35
CA THR A 3 26.86 -24.94 15.11
C THR A 3 26.49 -23.97 13.99
N ARG A 4 27.41 -23.74 13.04
CA ARG A 4 27.17 -22.86 11.88
C ARG A 4 25.88 -23.24 11.12
N LEU A 5 25.47 -24.50 11.22
CA LEU A 5 24.30 -25.10 10.59
C LEU A 5 22.98 -24.64 11.25
N GLU A 6 22.90 -24.64 12.58
CA GLU A 6 21.72 -24.18 13.34
C GLU A 6 21.45 -22.68 13.12
N ARG A 7 22.52 -21.87 13.11
CA ARG A 7 22.43 -20.43 12.85
C ARG A 7 21.88 -20.14 11.46
N ASN A 8 22.32 -20.89 10.45
CA ASN A 8 21.83 -20.76 9.07
C ASN A 8 20.35 -21.15 8.93
N LEU A 9 19.87 -22.16 9.68
CA LEU A 9 18.47 -22.56 9.67
C LEU A 9 17.56 -21.48 10.27
N ARG A 10 17.96 -20.86 11.39
CA ARG A 10 17.20 -19.74 11.99
C ARG A 10 17.09 -18.54 11.05
N ILE A 11 18.21 -18.11 10.47
CA ILE A 11 18.24 -16.98 9.51
C ILE A 11 17.33 -17.27 8.30
N ARG A 12 17.30 -18.51 7.80
CA ARG A 12 16.41 -18.90 6.69
C ARG A 12 14.94 -18.82 7.08
N LYS A 13 14.56 -19.22 8.30
CA LYS A 13 13.18 -19.12 8.80
C LYS A 13 12.75 -17.65 8.92
N GLU A 14 13.56 -16.81 9.54
CA GLU A 14 13.26 -15.37 9.69
C GLU A 14 13.12 -14.66 8.33
N LYS A 15 14.00 -14.97 7.38
CA LYS A 15 13.91 -14.43 6.00
C LYS A 15 12.65 -14.89 5.27
N ARG A 16 12.10 -16.07 5.58
CA ARG A 16 10.82 -16.53 5.01
C ARG A 16 9.66 -15.76 5.62
N ILE A 17 9.64 -15.60 6.95
CA ILE A 17 8.58 -14.84 7.65
C ILE A 17 8.55 -13.39 7.17
N LYS A 18 9.71 -12.72 7.10
CA LYS A 18 9.80 -11.33 6.58
C LYS A 18 9.36 -11.22 5.11
N ARG A 19 9.58 -12.26 4.29
CA ARG A 19 9.07 -12.30 2.90
C ARG A 19 7.56 -12.52 2.86
N ALA A 20 7.04 -13.46 3.64
CA ALA A 20 5.61 -13.72 3.73
C ALA A 20 4.83 -12.48 4.21
N LYS A 21 5.32 -11.79 5.25
CA LYS A 21 4.70 -10.53 5.72
C LYS A 21 4.65 -9.47 4.63
N ARG A 22 5.75 -9.29 3.86
CA ARG A 22 5.77 -8.37 2.72
C ARG A 22 4.81 -8.80 1.61
N PHE A 23 4.72 -10.10 1.35
CA PHE A 23 3.80 -10.65 0.35
C PHE A 23 2.33 -10.46 0.75
N CYS A 24 1.98 -10.64 2.03
CA CYS A 24 0.64 -10.35 2.53
C CYS A 24 0.27 -8.87 2.37
N ILE A 25 1.18 -7.95 2.70
CA ILE A 25 0.95 -6.51 2.49
C ILE A 25 0.75 -6.21 1.01
N PHE A 26 1.56 -6.80 0.13
CA PHE A 26 1.42 -6.63 -1.31
C PHE A 26 0.07 -7.15 -1.84
N LEU A 27 -0.36 -8.33 -1.38
CA LEU A 27 -1.67 -8.89 -1.70
C LEU A 27 -2.81 -7.97 -1.25
N LEU A 28 -2.72 -7.40 -0.05
CA LEU A 28 -3.73 -6.45 0.44
C LEU A 28 -3.83 -5.22 -0.46
N LEU A 29 -2.70 -4.69 -0.93
CA LEU A 29 -2.69 -3.56 -1.87
C LEU A 29 -3.32 -3.94 -3.22
N ILE A 30 -3.09 -5.15 -3.71
CA ILE A 30 -3.74 -5.67 -4.92
C ILE A 30 -5.25 -5.76 -4.72
N PHE A 31 -5.71 -6.38 -3.62
CA PHE A 31 -7.13 -6.50 -3.34
C PHE A 31 -7.82 -5.15 -3.16
N LEU A 32 -7.13 -4.18 -2.55
CA LEU A 32 -7.63 -2.82 -2.45
C LEU A 32 -7.81 -2.18 -3.84
N TYR A 33 -6.81 -2.31 -4.72
CA TYR A 33 -6.89 -1.79 -6.08
C TYR A 33 -8.05 -2.40 -6.87
N PHE A 34 -8.18 -3.73 -6.86
CA PHE A 34 -9.27 -4.43 -7.53
C PHE A 34 -10.63 -4.05 -6.92
N GLY A 35 -10.72 -3.96 -5.59
CA GLY A 35 -11.95 -3.54 -4.92
C GLY A 35 -12.40 -2.15 -5.36
N LEU A 36 -11.46 -1.19 -5.44
CA LEU A 36 -11.76 0.15 -5.94
C LEU A 36 -12.23 0.13 -7.39
N GLU A 37 -11.57 -0.62 -8.27
CA GLU A 37 -11.94 -0.74 -9.68
C GLU A 37 -13.33 -1.36 -9.87
N THR A 38 -13.63 -2.45 -9.15
CA THR A 38 -14.95 -3.09 -9.20
C THR A 38 -16.06 -2.17 -8.70
N VAL A 39 -15.85 -1.44 -7.61
CA VAL A 39 -16.87 -0.50 -7.13
C VAL A 39 -17.03 0.66 -8.14
N ASN A 40 -15.94 1.14 -8.74
CA ASN A 40 -15.99 2.16 -9.79
C ASN A 40 -16.85 1.71 -10.99
N GLN A 41 -16.62 0.48 -11.47
CA GLN A 41 -17.41 -0.11 -12.55
C GLN A 41 -18.90 -0.21 -12.18
N ASN A 42 -19.21 -0.71 -10.98
CA ASN A 42 -20.60 -0.79 -10.50
C ASN A 42 -21.27 0.58 -10.43
N ILE A 43 -20.56 1.65 -10.04
CA ILE A 43 -21.14 3.01 -10.01
C ILE A 43 -21.45 3.50 -11.42
N VAL A 44 -20.56 3.25 -12.39
CA VAL A 44 -20.82 3.57 -13.80
C VAL A 44 -22.06 2.83 -14.29
N GLU A 45 -22.14 1.53 -14.01
CA GLU A 45 -23.25 0.68 -14.48
C GLU A 45 -24.59 1.07 -13.87
N LEU A 46 -24.59 1.47 -12.60
CA LEU A 46 -25.80 1.85 -11.88
C LEU A 46 -26.17 3.34 -12.03
N ASP A 47 -25.37 4.12 -12.78
CA ASP A 47 -25.52 5.57 -12.98
C ASP A 47 -25.79 6.34 -11.67
N CYS A 48 -25.14 5.89 -10.58
CA CYS A 48 -25.45 6.34 -9.23
C CYS A 48 -24.83 7.69 -8.87
N LEU A 49 -23.84 8.16 -9.65
CA LEU A 49 -23.10 9.40 -9.40
C LEU A 49 -22.78 10.09 -10.73
N ASP A 50 -22.99 11.40 -10.79
CA ASP A 50 -22.61 12.24 -11.94
C ASP A 50 -21.12 12.11 -12.30
N ASN A 51 -20.27 11.81 -11.31
CA ASN A 51 -18.88 11.44 -11.51
C ASN A 51 -18.67 9.99 -11.06
N PRO A 52 -18.45 9.06 -12.01
CA PRO A 52 -18.32 7.66 -11.67
C PRO A 52 -17.01 7.33 -10.95
N ASN A 53 -16.03 8.24 -10.91
CA ASN A 53 -14.73 7.99 -10.33
C ASN A 53 -14.74 8.15 -8.81
N ILE A 54 -14.73 7.02 -8.10
CA ILE A 54 -14.63 6.95 -6.64
C ILE A 54 -13.22 7.28 -6.18
N PHE A 55 -12.21 6.82 -6.93
CA PHE A 55 -10.82 7.05 -6.62
C PHE A 55 -10.01 7.15 -7.90
N ARG A 56 -9.39 8.31 -8.14
CA ARG A 56 -8.44 8.52 -9.23
C ARG A 56 -7.23 9.25 -8.70
N PHE A 57 -6.04 8.70 -8.92
CA PHE A 57 -4.78 9.31 -8.52
C PHE A 57 -4.00 9.76 -9.76
N ASP A 58 -3.80 11.07 -9.91
CA ASP A 58 -2.99 11.63 -11.00
C ASP A 58 -1.69 12.22 -10.45
N LEU A 59 -0.59 11.52 -10.72
CA LEU A 59 0.77 11.94 -10.32
C LEU A 59 1.23 13.23 -11.01
N LYS A 60 0.77 13.52 -12.23
CA LYS A 60 1.22 14.67 -13.01
C LYS A 60 0.61 15.96 -12.47
N THR A 61 -0.69 15.93 -12.21
CA THR A 61 -1.43 17.06 -11.65
C THR A 61 -1.35 17.11 -10.12
N ARG A 62 -0.81 16.06 -9.50
CA ARG A 62 -0.82 15.85 -8.04
C ARG A 62 -2.23 15.94 -7.46
N GLN A 63 -3.22 15.48 -8.21
CA GLN A 63 -4.61 15.48 -7.79
C GLN A 63 -5.07 14.08 -7.47
N VAL A 64 -5.97 14.01 -6.49
CA VAL A 64 -6.69 12.81 -6.11
C VAL A 64 -8.15 13.11 -6.13
N ASP A 65 -8.87 12.44 -7.01
CA ASP A 65 -10.32 12.49 -7.04
C ASP A 65 -10.84 11.42 -6.09
N ILE A 66 -11.66 11.80 -5.11
CA ILE A 66 -12.32 10.90 -4.17
C ILE A 66 -13.82 11.21 -4.17
N PHE A 67 -14.65 10.23 -4.49
CA PHE A 67 -16.12 10.38 -4.57
C PHE A 67 -16.53 11.61 -5.40
N GLY A 68 -15.94 11.76 -6.58
CA GLY A 68 -16.21 12.89 -7.48
C GLY A 68 -15.64 14.25 -7.07
N ASN A 69 -15.00 14.37 -5.89
CA ASN A 69 -14.34 15.59 -5.45
C ASN A 69 -12.82 15.52 -5.71
N SER A 70 -12.26 16.55 -6.33
CA SER A 70 -10.83 16.64 -6.61
C SER A 70 -10.07 17.33 -5.48
N TYR A 71 -9.07 16.64 -4.92
CA TYR A 71 -8.17 17.15 -3.89
C TYR A 71 -6.77 17.31 -4.47
N ILE A 72 -6.09 18.42 -4.18
CA ILE A 72 -4.68 18.58 -4.52
C ILE A 72 -3.85 18.00 -3.37
N ILE A 73 -3.01 17.03 -3.69
CA ILE A 73 -2.12 16.40 -2.71
C ILE A 73 -0.70 16.91 -2.91
N ASP A 74 -0.11 17.40 -1.82
CA ASP A 74 1.31 17.69 -1.79
C ASP A 74 2.12 16.40 -1.58
N LEU A 75 2.81 15.97 -2.65
CA LEU A 75 3.67 14.78 -2.64
C LEU A 75 4.81 14.87 -1.61
N ASP A 76 5.20 16.08 -1.18
CA ASP A 76 6.23 16.25 -0.17
C ASP A 76 5.75 15.83 1.24
N ILE A 77 4.46 15.98 1.52
CA ILE A 77 3.82 15.46 2.74
C ILE A 77 3.83 13.93 2.72
N ILE A 78 3.46 13.32 1.59
CA ILE A 78 3.50 11.86 1.43
C ILE A 78 4.92 11.32 1.62
N LYS A 79 5.93 11.95 1.01
CA LYS A 79 7.33 11.57 1.19
C LYS A 79 7.78 11.67 2.65
N LYS A 80 7.39 12.72 3.36
CA LYS A 80 7.68 12.87 4.80
C LYS A 80 7.05 11.74 5.61
N ILE A 81 5.76 11.43 5.40
CA ILE A 81 5.05 10.38 6.12
C ILE A 81 5.66 9.00 5.85
N LEU A 82 6.03 8.71 4.59
CA LEU A 82 6.71 7.48 4.21
C LEU A 82 8.09 7.38 4.87
N LYS A 83 8.90 8.44 4.82
CA LYS A 83 10.24 8.46 5.44
C LYS A 83 10.16 8.24 6.96
N THR A 84 9.19 8.87 7.63
CA THR A 84 8.97 8.70 9.07
C THR A 84 8.46 7.29 9.41
N SER A 85 7.51 6.75 8.63
CA SER A 85 7.02 5.38 8.83
C SER A 85 8.12 4.32 8.63
N PHE A 86 8.98 4.49 7.63
CA PHE A 86 10.14 3.60 7.44
C PHE A 86 11.17 3.73 8.57
N SER A 87 11.36 4.93 9.12
CA SER A 87 12.25 5.17 10.27
C SER A 87 11.69 4.54 11.56
N GLY A 88 10.40 4.67 11.82
CA GLY A 88 9.75 4.04 12.99
C GLY A 88 9.72 2.50 12.90
N LEU A 89 9.59 1.95 11.70
CA LEU A 89 9.65 0.49 11.47
C LEU A 89 11.06 -0.08 11.68
N LEU A 90 12.11 0.74 11.50
CA LEU A 90 13.51 0.37 11.80
C LEU A 90 13.80 0.42 13.31
N VAL A 91 13.22 1.37 14.04
CA VAL A 91 13.39 1.51 15.50
C VAL A 91 12.75 0.35 16.27
N LEU A 92 11.64 -0.22 15.77
CA LEU A 92 11.01 -1.42 16.37
C LEU A 92 11.77 -2.73 16.09
N HIS A 93 12.88 -2.69 15.36
CA HIS A 93 13.66 -3.86 14.98
C HIS A 93 15.10 -3.88 15.55
N CYS A 94 15.44 -2.94 16.43
CA CYS A 94 16.68 -2.95 17.22
C CYS A 94 16.47 -3.52 18.61
#